data_AF-A0A841LA30-F1
#
_entry.id   AF-A0A841LA30-F1
#
_cell.length_a   1.000
_cell.length_b   1.000
_cell.length_c   1.000
_cell.angle_alpha   90.00
_cell.angle_beta   90.00
_cell.angle_gamma   90.00
#
_symmetry.space_group_name_H-M   'P 1'
#
loop_
_entity.id
_entity.type
_entity.pdbx_description
1 polymer ?
#
loop_
_entity_poly.entity_id
_entity_poly.type
_entity_poly.pdbx_seq_one_letter_code
_entity_poly.pdbx_strand_id
1 'polypeptide(L)' 'MVAPMVLDGPINRDAFTAYVTQVLVPELSPGDIVIMDNLSSHKGSAIQ' A
#
# COMPACT_ATOMS: atom_id res chain seq x y z
N MET A 1 -4.88 17.72 -6.73
CA MET A 1 -4.32 16.38 -6.48
C MET A 1 -4.14 16.25 -4.98
N VAL A 2 -4.75 15.25 -4.34
CA VAL A 2 -4.75 15.05 -2.88
C VAL A 2 -4.29 13.62 -2.59
N ALA A 3 -3.58 13.40 -1.50
CA ALA A 3 -3.19 12.06 -1.07
C ALA A 3 -4.43 11.25 -0.67
N PRO A 4 -4.59 10.01 -1.16
CA PRO A 4 -5.77 9.19 -0.85
C PRO A 4 -5.79 8.71 0.61
N MET A 5 -4.65 8.77 1.30
CA MET A 5 -4.51 8.44 2.72
C MET A 5 -3.40 9.30 3.33
N VAL A 6 -3.64 9.82 4.53
CA VAL A 6 -2.66 10.55 5.33
C VAL A 6 -2.64 9.93 6.72
N LEU A 7 -1.44 9.72 7.26
CA LEU A 7 -1.22 9.15 8.58
C LEU A 7 -0.48 10.15 9.46
N ASP A 8 -0.94 10.29 10.70
CA ASP A 8 -0.19 10.98 11.74
C ASP A 8 0.86 10.03 12.34
N GLY A 9 2.03 9.97 11.71
CA GLY A 9 3.15 9.14 12.15
C GLY A 9 3.86 8.40 11.02
N PRO A 10 4.91 7.61 11.32
CA PRO A 10 5.67 6.88 10.32
C PRO A 10 4.86 5.72 9.74
N ILE A 11 5.09 5.42 8.46
CA ILE A 11 4.60 4.20 7.83
C ILE A 11 5.28 2.97 8.48
N ASN A 12 4.51 1.89 8.66
CA ASN A 12 5.00 0.58 9.06
C ASN A 12 4.24 -0.51 8.28
N ARG A 13 4.54 -1.78 8.54
CA ARG A 13 3.91 -2.90 7.83
C ARG A 13 2.38 -2.92 7.98
N ASP A 14 1.86 -2.66 9.17
CA ASP A 14 0.43 -2.75 9.46
C ASP A 14 -0.33 -1.63 8.75
N ALA A 15 0.17 -0.40 8.86
CA ALA A 15 -0.38 0.76 8.16
C ALA A 15 -0.30 0.60 6.64
N PHE A 16 0.79 0.03 6.13
CA PHE A 16 0.93 -0.28 4.71
C PHE A 16 -0.07 -1.36 4.25
N THR A 17 -0.27 -2.41 5.04
CA THR A 17 -1.26 -3.46 4.75
C THR A 17 -2.67 -2.87 4.71
N ALA A 18 -3.00 -1.96 5.63
CA ALA A 18 -4.27 -1.24 5.63
C ALA A 18 -4.44 -0.39 4.35
N TYR A 19 -3.41 0.36 3.95
CA TYR A 19 -3.44 1.11 2.69
C TYR A 19 -3.69 0.19 1.47
N VAL A 20 -2.95 -0.92 1.37
CA VAL A 20 -3.09 -1.85 0.25
C VAL A 20 -4.51 -2.41 0.19
N THR A 21 -5.02 -2.90 1.32
CA THR A 21 -6.31 -3.60 1.37
C THR A 21 -7.52 -2.68 1.24
N GLN A 22 -7.46 -1.49 1.83
CA GLN A 22 -8.62 -0.59 1.92
C GLN A 22 -8.64 0.51 0.86
N VAL A 23 -7.48 0.86 0.29
CA VAL A 23 -7.35 1.98 -0.64
C VAL A 23 -6.85 1.53 -2.00
N LEU A 24 -5.72 0.82 -2.06
CA LEU A 24 -5.11 0.49 -3.35
C LEU A 24 -5.88 -0.59 -4.11
N VAL A 25 -6.09 -1.76 -3.50
CA VAL A 25 -6.71 -2.92 -4.17
C VAL A 25 -8.10 -2.63 -4.75
N PRO A 26 -9.01 -1.89 -4.08
CA PRO A 26 -10.31 -1.55 -4.64
C PRO A 26 -10.27 -0.77 -5.96
N GLU A 27 -9.18 -0.04 -6.22
CA GLU A 27 -9.00 0.78 -7.41
C GLU A 27 -8.30 0.04 -8.56
N LEU A 28 -7.82 -1.18 -8.33
CA LEU A 28 -7.12 -1.98 -9.34
C LEU A 28 -8.06 -2.87 -10.13
N SER A 29 -7.77 -3.02 -11.42
CA SER A 29 -8.37 -3.99 -12.31
C SER A 29 -7.43 -5.18 -12.59
N PRO A 30 -7.96 -6.36 -12.94
CA PRO A 30 -7.13 -7.48 -13.37
C PRO A 30 -6.21 -7.07 -14.54
N GLY A 31 -4.91 -7.28 -14.39
CA GLY A 31 -3.89 -6.92 -15.38
C GLY A 31 -3.14 -5.63 -15.08
N ASP A 32 -3.59 -4.83 -14.11
CA ASP A 32 -2.84 -3.67 -13.65
C ASP A 32 -1.54 -4.08 -12.95
N ILE A 33 -0.50 -3.25 -13.14
CA ILE A 33 0.82 -3.46 -12.55
C ILE A 33 1.07 -2.37 -11.51
N VAL A 34 1.35 -2.79 -10.28
CA VAL A 34 1.76 -1.89 -9.20
C VAL A 34 3.28 -1.85 -9.16
N ILE A 35 3.85 -0.64 -9.23
CA ILE A 35 5.28 -0.39 -9.04
C ILE A 35 5.44 0.34 -7.71
N MET A 36 6.32 -0.18 -6.86
CA MET A 36 6.56 0.34 -5.52
C MET A 36 8.05 0.48 -5.25
N ASP A 37 8.41 1.36 -4.32
CA ASP A 37 9.77 1.40 -3.78
C ASP A 37 10.04 0.19 -2.87
N ASN A 38 11.31 -0.04 -2.52
CA ASN A 38 11.78 -1.23 -1.81
C ASN A 38 11.87 -1.04 -0.29
N LEU A 39 10.92 -0.31 0.31
CA LEU A 39 10.88 -0.11 1.75
C LEU A 39 10.58 -1.42 2.51
N SER A 40 11.08 -1.52 3.74
CA SER A 40 10.86 -2.71 4.58
C SER A 40 9.38 -2.91 4.96
N SER A 41 8.59 -1.83 5.01
CA SER A 41 7.15 -1.86 5.20
C SER A 41 6.40 -2.59 4.09
N HIS A 42 6.96 -2.62 2.87
CA HIS A 42 6.37 -3.28 1.71
C HIS A 42 6.58 -4.79 1.70
N LYS A 43 7.41 -5.31 2.59
CA LYS A 43 7.77 -6.73 2.65
C LYS A 43 6.93 -7.41 3.72
N GLY A 44 6.08 -8.36 3.32
CA GLY A 44 5.23 -9.15 4.22
C GLY A 44 4.84 -10.48 3.59
N SER A 45 4.34 -11.45 4.36
CA SER A 45 3.94 -12.75 3.79
C SER A 45 2.82 -12.63 2.74
N ALA A 46 2.03 -11.56 2.78
CA ALA A 46 0.97 -11.25 1.82
C ALA A 46 1.42 -10.37 0.64
N ILE A 47 2.64 -9.82 0.67
CA ILE A 47 3.16 -8.88 -0.34
C ILE A 47 4.56 -9.33 -0.74
N GLN A 48 4.67 -9.85 -1.96
CA GLN A 48 5.82 -10.59 -2.44
C GLN A 48 6.85 -9.70 -3.14
#